data_AF-A0A929M8Y3-F1
#
_entry.id   AF-A0A929M8Y3-F1
#
_cell.length_a   1.000
_cell.length_b   1.000
_cell.length_c   1.000
_cell.angle_alpha   90.00
_cell.angle_beta   90.00
_cell.angle_gamma   90.00
#
_symmetry.space_group_name_H-M   'P 1'
#
loop_
_entity.id
_entity.type
_entity.pdbx_description
1 polymer ?
#
loop_
_entity_poly.entity_id
_entity_poly.type
_entity_poly.pdbx_seq_one_letter_code
_entity_poly.pdbx_strand_id
1 'polypeptide(L)' 'KNLEKMPASERAAIVKELRKQMLEAAAQLEFEKAAALRDEIAKMRKL' A
#
# COMPACT_ATOMS: atom_id res chain seq x y z
N LYS A 1 17.35 -0.30 9.02
CA LYS A 1 15.92 -0.28 8.62
C LYS A 1 15.23 0.80 9.46
N ASN A 2 15.12 2.03 8.95
CA ASN A 2 14.60 3.20 9.70
C ASN A 2 13.11 3.46 9.42
N LEU A 3 12.28 2.41 9.31
CA LEU A 3 10.85 2.59 9.03
C LEU A 3 10.07 3.12 10.26
N GLU A 4 10.66 3.00 11.45
CA GLU A 4 10.08 3.47 12.73
C GLU A 4 10.11 4.99 12.90
N LYS A 5 10.85 5.73 12.06
CA LYS A 5 10.99 7.20 12.16
C LYS A 5 10.19 7.99 11.14
N MET A 6 9.46 7.34 10.23
CA MET A 6 8.64 8.06 9.26
C MET A 6 7.48 8.79 9.99
N PRO A 7 7.21 10.06 9.69
CA PRO A 7 6.01 10.73 10.15
C PRO A 7 4.75 9.99 9.70
N ALA A 8 3.70 10.02 10.54
CA ALA A 8 2.42 9.39 10.22
C ALA A 8 1.81 9.91 8.90
N SER A 9 2.09 11.18 8.56
CA SER A 9 1.70 11.82 7.30
C SER A 9 2.37 11.19 6.07
N GLU A 10 3.66 10.88 6.14
CA GLU A 10 4.39 10.22 5.06
C GLU A 10 3.91 8.78 4.87
N ARG A 11 3.66 8.04 5.97
CA ARG A 11 3.06 6.70 5.88
C ARG A 11 1.68 6.74 5.23
N ALA A 12 0.86 7.72 5.58
CA ALA A 12 -0.46 7.89 4.98
C ALA A 12 -0.39 8.19 3.48
N ALA A 13 0.60 8.98 3.03
CA ALA A 13 0.80 9.27 1.61
C ALA A 13 1.17 8.01 0.82
N ILE A 14 2.10 7.19 1.33
CA ILE A 14 2.49 5.94 0.67
C ILE A 14 1.32 4.95 0.62
N VAL A 15 0.57 4.79 1.72
CA VAL A 15 -0.62 3.93 1.74
C VAL A 15 -1.68 4.39 0.73
N LYS A 16 -1.86 5.71 0.56
CA LYS A 16 -2.79 6.26 -0.43
C LYS A 16 -2.37 5.91 -1.85
N GLU A 17 -1.07 6.00 -2.15
CA GLU A 17 -0.54 5.68 -3.48
C GLU A 17 -0.63 4.18 -3.80
N LEU A 18 -0.26 3.30 -2.85
CA LEU A 18 -0.44 1.86 -3.05
C LEU A 18 -1.91 1.47 -3.23
N ARG A 19 -2.82 2.15 -2.53
CA ARG A 19 -4.26 1.92 -2.71
C ARG A 19 -4.71 2.31 -4.12
N LYS A 20 -4.18 3.39 -4.69
CA LYS A 20 -4.46 3.78 -6.07
C LYS A 20 -3.98 2.71 -7.05
N GLN A 21 -2.73 2.24 -6.92
CA GLN A 21 -2.18 1.17 -7.75
C GLN A 21 -2.96 -0.14 -7.62
N MET A 22 -3.43 -0.46 -6.42
CA MET A 22 -4.25 -1.66 -6.17
C MET A 22 -5.59 -1.59 -6.92
N LEU A 23 -6.25 -0.43 -6.89
CA LEU A 23 -7.51 -0.22 -7.60
C LEU A 23 -7.32 -0.23 -9.12
N GLU A 24 -6.22 0.32 -9.61
CA GLU A 24 -5.86 0.28 -11.03
C GLU A 24 -5.60 -1.15 -11.52
N ALA A 25 -4.82 -1.93 -10.75
CA ALA A 25 -4.60 -3.36 -11.02
C ALA A 25 -5.93 -4.13 -11.02
N ALA A 26 -6.81 -3.86 -10.06
CA ALA A 26 -8.13 -4.50 -10.01
C ALA A 26 -9.01 -4.13 -11.21
N ALA A 27 -8.97 -2.87 -11.66
CA ALA A 27 -9.70 -2.42 -12.85
C ALA A 27 -9.16 -3.07 -14.14
N GLN A 28 -7.87 -3.41 -14.18
CA GLN A 28 -7.22 -4.14 -15.27
C GLN A 28 -7.37 -5.67 -15.15
N LEU A 29 -8.15 -6.17 -14.18
CA LEU A 29 -8.31 -7.59 -13.88
C LEU A 29 -7.00 -8.30 -13.44
N GLU A 30 -5.98 -7.53 -13.02
CA GLU A 30 -4.72 -8.03 -12.46
C GLU A 30 -4.89 -8.36 -10.95
N PHE A 31 -5.71 -9.35 -10.62
CA PHE A 31 -6.12 -9.61 -9.23
C PHE A 31 -4.97 -10.08 -8.33
N GLU A 32 -3.98 -10.81 -8.86
CA GLU A 32 -2.82 -11.23 -8.09
C GLU A 32 -1.96 -10.03 -7.64
N LYS A 33 -1.77 -9.06 -8.54
CA LYS A 33 -1.09 -7.80 -8.25
C LYS A 33 -1.88 -6.95 -7.26
N ALA A 34 -3.21 -6.87 -7.41
CA ALA A 34 -4.07 -6.19 -6.44
C ALA A 34 -4.00 -6.86 -5.05
N ALA A 35 -3.96 -8.18 -4.98
CA ALA A 35 -3.83 -8.92 -3.72
C ALA A 35 -2.47 -8.66 -3.04
N ALA A 36 -1.38 -8.64 -3.81
CA ALA A 36 -0.06 -8.30 -3.29
C ALA A 36 0.00 -6.88 -2.71
N LEU A 37 -0.55 -5.89 -3.43
CA LEU A 37 -0.62 -4.50 -2.98
C LEU A 37 -1.48 -4.34 -1.71
N ARG A 38 -2.59 -5.08 -1.61
CA ARG A 38 -3.41 -5.14 -0.39
C ARG A 38 -2.59 -5.62 0.82
N ASP A 39 -1.79 -6.67 0.64
CA ASP A 39 -0.99 -7.25 1.72
C ASP A 39 0.14 -6.32 2.16
N GLU A 40 0.75 -5.57 1.24
CA GLU A 40 1.72 -4.52 1.56
C GLU A 40 1.09 -3.37 2.36
N ILE A 41 -0.10 -2.91 1.97
CA ILE A 41 -0.86 -1.91 2.73
C ILE A 41 -1.15 -2.41 4.15
N ALA A 42 -1.54 -3.69 4.31
CA ALA A 42 -1.82 -4.29 5.60
C ALA A 42 -0.56 -4.36 6.49
N LYS A 43 0.60 -4.68 5.92
CA LYS A 43 1.89 -4.66 6.63
C LYS A 43 2.23 -3.26 7.13
N MET A 44 2.08 -2.23 6.29
CA MET A 44 2.38 -0.85 6.68
C MET A 44 1.44 -0.28 7.74
N ARG A 45 0.20 -0.75 7.80
CA ARG A 45 -0.76 -0.36 8.85
C ARG A 45 -0.52 -1.02 10.20
N LYS A 46 0.26 -2.11 10.24
CA LYS A 46 0.62 -2.83 11.47
C LYS A 46 1.94 -2.35 12.07
N LEU A 47 2.69 -1.51 11.35
CA LEU A 47 3.90 -0.81 11.81
C LEU A 47 3.51 0.50 12.49
#